data_AF-A0A7S2K916-F1
#
_entry.id   AF-A0A7S2K916-F1
#
_cell.length_a   1.000
_cell.length_b   1.000
_cell.length_c   1.000
_cell.angle_alpha   90.00
_cell.angle_beta   90.00
_cell.angle_gamma   90.00
#
_symmetry.space_group_name_H-M   'P 1'
#
loop_
_entity.id
_entity.type
_entity.pdbx_description
1 polymer ?
#
loop_
_entity_poly.entity_id
_entity_poly.type
_entity_poly.pdbx_seq_one_letter_code
_entity_poly.pdbx_strand_id
1 'polypeptide(L)'
;QLCPSDDRLLVVWGSSDACVLVLSRNYDAVEQTIDLIIELEPHECDTEYLLKCEWMPNSETHIVCICGTFIKVYDVRRANPVSGTQTAFTARSTTCYSLAYEDVLVRAAVLIESSTSKSTGSNKKASEDEDMNSDTPSTSVRLVILLDNGRLHTTMLGVDSNGDLEDQGEIYIECGEGLRFPTAGVRRYAGASPNASGTTATSLGEGASLFYCKQSGLLLYKCNSSPLLAMKMGVSGITGSFEL
;
A
#
# COMPACT_ATOMS: atom_id res chain seq x y z
N GLN A 1 -11.21 8.12 10.63
CA GLN A 1 -9.98 8.87 10.32
C GLN A 1 -10.30 9.98 9.34
N LEU A 2 -9.93 11.23 9.66
CA LEU A 2 -10.12 12.36 8.73
C LEU A 2 -9.19 12.22 7.51
N CYS A 3 -9.66 12.66 6.34
CA CYS A 3 -8.80 12.76 5.16
C CYS A 3 -7.72 13.83 5.42
N PRO A 4 -6.44 13.51 5.18
CA PRO A 4 -5.36 14.48 5.40
C PRO A 4 -5.48 15.75 4.55
N SER A 5 -6.14 15.66 3.39
CA SER A 5 -6.26 16.75 2.43
C SER A 5 -7.62 17.46 2.45
N ASP A 6 -8.66 16.80 2.98
CA ASP A 6 -10.00 17.37 3.13
C ASP A 6 -10.58 17.02 4.51
N ASP A 7 -10.58 17.97 5.42
CA ASP A 7 -11.05 17.77 6.79
C ASP A 7 -12.56 17.52 6.91
N ARG A 8 -13.33 17.63 5.81
CA ARG A 8 -14.75 17.29 5.78
C ARG A 8 -14.98 15.83 5.47
N LEU A 9 -13.98 15.10 4.99
CA LEU A 9 -14.11 13.68 4.69
C LEU A 9 -13.62 12.84 5.86
N LEU A 10 -14.52 12.04 6.41
CA LEU A 10 -14.24 11.15 7.54
C LEU A 10 -14.49 9.71 7.12
N VAL A 11 -13.44 8.89 7.07
CA VAL A 11 -13.62 7.44 6.93
C VAL A 11 -13.96 6.82 8.29
N VAL A 12 -15.02 6.03 8.34
CA VAL A 12 -15.48 5.27 9.51
C VAL A 12 -15.56 3.81 9.10
N TRP A 13 -15.07 2.91 9.94
CA TRP A 13 -15.05 1.49 9.60
C TRP A 13 -15.13 0.62 10.86
N GLY A 14 -15.76 -0.54 10.70
CA GLY A 14 -15.84 -1.62 11.66
C GLY A 14 -15.17 -2.88 11.11
N SER A 15 -15.44 -4.04 11.72
CA SER A 15 -14.87 -5.31 11.25
C SER A 15 -15.48 -5.80 9.94
N SER A 16 -16.68 -5.32 9.57
CA SER A 16 -17.43 -5.83 8.42
C SER A 16 -17.86 -4.76 7.41
N ASP A 17 -17.71 -3.50 7.76
CA ASP A 17 -18.25 -2.36 7.02
C ASP A 17 -17.29 -1.16 7.07
N ALA A 18 -17.38 -0.33 6.05
CA ALA A 18 -16.69 0.94 5.99
C ALA A 18 -17.52 1.93 5.18
N CYS A 19 -17.49 3.20 5.59
CA CYS A 19 -18.13 4.29 4.87
C CYS A 19 -17.31 5.58 4.99
N VAL A 20 -17.57 6.51 4.07
CA VAL A 20 -17.07 7.88 4.14
C VAL A 20 -18.23 8.80 4.45
N LEU A 21 -18.07 9.58 5.51
CA LEU A 21 -19.00 10.64 5.88
C LEU A 21 -18.47 11.95 5.32
N VAL A 22 -19.33 12.67 4.60
CA VAL A 22 -19.10 14.05 4.18
C VAL A 22 -19.72 14.94 5.25
N LEU A 23 -18.87 15.58 6.05
CA LEU A 23 -19.29 16.44 7.15
C LEU A 23 -19.73 17.81 6.65
N SER A 24 -20.68 18.42 7.36
CA SER A 24 -21.03 19.82 7.15
C SER A 24 -19.83 20.72 7.39
N ARG A 25 -19.84 21.92 6.82
CA ARG A 25 -18.74 22.90 7.00
C ARG A 25 -18.47 23.28 8.46
N ASN A 26 -19.48 23.12 9.33
CA ASN A 26 -19.38 23.40 10.75
C ASN A 26 -19.09 22.15 11.58
N TYR A 27 -18.94 20.97 10.95
CA TYR A 27 -18.76 19.66 11.58
C TYR A 27 -19.87 19.28 12.58
N ASP A 28 -21.08 19.81 12.38
CA ASP A 28 -22.25 19.59 13.24
C ASP A 28 -23.26 18.60 12.65
N ALA A 29 -23.08 18.19 11.39
CA ALA A 29 -23.95 17.26 10.70
C ALA A 29 -23.18 16.43 9.65
N VAL A 30 -23.79 15.32 9.22
CA VAL A 30 -23.37 14.53 8.07
C VAL A 30 -24.25 14.92 6.89
N GLU A 31 -23.64 15.48 5.84
CA GLU A 31 -24.34 15.88 4.62
C GLU A 31 -24.54 14.68 3.69
N GLN A 32 -23.54 13.81 3.59
CA GLN A 32 -23.59 12.61 2.74
C GLN A 32 -22.88 11.44 3.40
N THR A 33 -23.31 10.23 3.07
CA THR A 33 -22.68 8.96 3.43
C THR A 33 -22.39 8.18 2.17
N ILE A 34 -21.15 7.73 2.03
CA ILE A 34 -20.68 6.90 0.91
C ILE A 34 -20.27 5.54 1.48
N ASP A 35 -21.12 4.54 1.30
CA ASP A 35 -20.85 3.18 1.75
C ASP A 35 -19.85 2.49 0.81
N LEU A 36 -18.79 1.90 1.38
CA LEU A 36 -17.80 1.15 0.63
C LEU A 36 -18.26 -0.30 0.53
N ILE A 37 -18.45 -0.80 -0.69
CA ILE A 37 -18.93 -2.16 -0.94
C ILE A 37 -17.76 -3.14 -0.80
N ILE A 38 -17.60 -3.72 0.39
CA ILE A 38 -16.48 -4.64 0.73
C ILE A 38 -16.75 -6.07 0.27
N GLU A 39 -18.00 -6.52 0.27
CA GLU A 39 -18.41 -7.89 -0.14
C GLU A 39 -17.72 -9.00 0.67
N LEU A 40 -17.77 -8.90 2.00
CA LEU A 40 -17.33 -9.99 2.88
C LEU A 40 -18.37 -11.12 2.84
N GLU A 41 -17.91 -12.37 2.67
CA GLU A 41 -18.81 -13.53 2.70
C GLU A 41 -19.26 -13.83 4.14
N PRO A 42 -20.59 -13.88 4.43
CA PRO A 42 -21.11 -14.09 5.78
C PRO A 42 -20.74 -15.44 6.42
N HIS A 43 -20.29 -16.40 5.62
CA HIS A 43 -19.94 -17.75 6.06
C HIS A 43 -18.44 -17.91 6.37
N GLU A 44 -17.62 -16.92 6.00
CA GLU A 44 -16.17 -16.90 6.22
C GLU A 44 -15.76 -15.90 7.31
N CYS A 45 -16.72 -15.42 8.12
CA CYS A 45 -16.50 -14.37 9.14
C CYS A 45 -15.39 -14.66 10.17
N ASP A 46 -14.99 -15.91 10.36
CA ASP A 46 -13.89 -16.26 11.26
C ASP A 46 -12.51 -15.93 10.66
N THR A 47 -12.42 -15.79 9.33
CA THR A 47 -11.17 -15.55 8.59
C THR A 47 -11.19 -14.28 7.74
N GLU A 48 -12.39 -13.79 7.38
CA GLU A 48 -12.58 -12.68 6.44
C GLU A 48 -13.22 -11.47 7.14
N TYR A 49 -12.40 -10.51 7.54
CA TYR A 49 -12.84 -9.25 8.14
C TYR A 49 -11.92 -8.09 7.73
N LEU A 50 -12.44 -6.87 7.86
CA LEU A 50 -11.69 -5.65 7.57
C LEU A 50 -10.64 -5.43 8.67
N LEU A 51 -9.37 -5.60 8.31
CA LEU A 51 -8.21 -5.43 9.18
C LEU A 51 -7.81 -3.95 9.30
N LYS A 52 -7.94 -3.21 8.20
CA LYS A 52 -7.54 -1.80 8.13
C LYS A 52 -8.28 -1.10 7.01
N CYS A 53 -8.66 0.16 7.25
CA CYS A 53 -9.18 1.05 6.22
C CYS A 53 -8.53 2.43 6.38
N GLU A 54 -7.82 2.87 5.34
CA GLU A 54 -7.03 4.10 5.38
C GLU A 54 -7.13 4.91 4.09
N TRP A 55 -6.96 6.22 4.22
CA TRP A 55 -6.77 7.10 3.08
C TRP A 55 -5.48 6.77 2.37
N MET A 56 -5.52 6.71 1.04
CA MET A 56 -4.31 6.63 0.26
C MET A 56 -3.47 7.90 0.51
N PRO A 57 -2.16 7.77 0.82
CA PRO A 57 -1.31 8.93 1.04
C PRO A 57 -1.36 9.92 -0.13
N ASN A 58 -1.39 11.22 0.18
CA ASN A 58 -1.51 12.33 -0.79
C ASN A 58 -2.76 12.28 -1.67
N SER A 59 -3.77 11.48 -1.31
CA SER A 59 -5.03 11.44 -2.03
C SER A 59 -6.18 12.00 -1.20
N GLU A 60 -7.06 12.72 -1.88
CA GLU A 60 -8.28 13.27 -1.27
C GLU A 60 -9.49 12.35 -1.46
N THR A 61 -9.37 11.34 -2.32
CA THR A 61 -10.53 10.59 -2.86
C THR A 61 -10.36 9.08 -2.82
N HIS A 62 -9.15 8.58 -2.55
CA HIS A 62 -8.89 7.15 -2.57
C HIS A 62 -8.77 6.55 -1.19
N ILE A 63 -9.39 5.39 -1.03
CA ILE A 63 -9.38 4.62 0.22
C ILE A 63 -8.92 3.21 -0.10
N VAL A 64 -8.05 2.69 0.77
CA VAL A 64 -7.58 1.31 0.73
C VAL A 64 -8.20 0.56 1.90
N CYS A 65 -9.00 -0.45 1.59
CA CYS A 65 -9.53 -1.41 2.55
C CYS A 65 -8.72 -2.71 2.46
N ILE A 66 -8.18 -3.14 3.59
CA ILE A 66 -7.34 -4.32 3.73
C ILE A 66 -8.14 -5.35 4.51
N CYS A 67 -8.47 -6.46 3.87
CA CYS A 67 -9.17 -7.61 4.46
C CYS A 67 -8.19 -8.79 4.62
N GLY A 68 -8.71 -9.90 5.17
CA GLY A 68 -7.91 -11.09 5.45
C GLY A 68 -7.30 -11.73 4.21
N THR A 69 -8.06 -11.84 3.11
CA THR A 69 -7.59 -12.49 1.88
C THR A 69 -7.52 -11.56 0.67
N PHE A 70 -8.02 -10.33 0.80
CA PHE A 70 -8.00 -9.37 -0.31
C PHE A 70 -7.80 -7.92 0.13
N ILE A 71 -7.42 -7.08 -0.83
CA ILE A 71 -7.30 -5.64 -0.66
C ILE A 71 -8.13 -4.96 -1.73
N LYS A 72 -9.03 -4.06 -1.32
CA LYS A 72 -9.86 -3.27 -2.23
C LYS A 72 -9.45 -1.81 -2.19
N VAL A 73 -9.31 -1.21 -3.36
CA VAL A 73 -9.05 0.23 -3.51
C VAL A 73 -10.29 0.89 -4.11
N TYR A 74 -10.73 1.98 -3.50
CA TYR A 74 -11.93 2.72 -3.89
C TYR A 74 -11.55 4.13 -4.33
N ASP A 75 -12.21 4.63 -5.38
CA ASP A 75 -12.30 6.06 -5.68
C ASP A 75 -13.70 6.56 -5.32
N VAL A 76 -13.80 7.36 -4.27
CA VAL A 76 -15.09 7.83 -3.74
C VAL A 76 -15.77 8.83 -4.66
N ARG A 77 -15.06 9.43 -5.63
CA ARG A 77 -15.68 10.29 -6.66
C ARG A 77 -16.56 9.49 -7.61
N ARG A 78 -16.30 8.20 -7.74
CA ARG A 78 -17.07 7.26 -8.58
C ARG A 78 -18.26 6.65 -7.84
N ALA A 79 -18.61 7.18 -6.66
CA ALA A 79 -19.73 6.69 -5.88
C ALA A 79 -21.06 6.97 -6.58
N ASN A 80 -21.95 5.98 -6.55
CA ASN A 80 -23.27 6.04 -7.17
C ASN A 80 -24.34 6.33 -6.12
N PRO A 81 -25.30 7.22 -6.42
CA PRO A 81 -26.39 7.53 -5.49
C PRO A 81 -27.25 6.28 -5.25
N VAL A 82 -27.65 6.07 -3.99
CA VAL A 82 -28.59 5.01 -3.62
C VAL A 82 -30.00 5.48 -3.98
N SER A 83 -30.70 4.65 -4.75
CA SER A 83 -32.05 4.96 -5.26
C SER A 83 -32.99 5.38 -4.12
N GLY A 84 -33.66 6.52 -4.30
CA GLY A 84 -34.61 7.06 -3.33
C GLY A 84 -34.01 7.94 -2.22
N THR A 85 -32.71 8.22 -2.26
CA THR A 85 -32.03 9.10 -1.30
C THR A 85 -31.14 10.11 -2.00
N GLN A 86 -31.02 11.33 -1.44
CA GLN A 86 -30.10 12.37 -1.96
C GLN A 86 -28.75 12.40 -1.21
N THR A 87 -28.68 11.71 -0.08
CA THR A 87 -27.55 11.80 0.87
C THR A 87 -26.81 10.49 1.04
N ALA A 88 -27.28 9.38 0.47
CA ALA A 88 -26.60 8.09 0.54
C ALA A 88 -26.07 7.68 -0.84
N PHE A 89 -24.83 7.23 -0.85
CA PHE A 89 -24.07 6.82 -2.02
C PHE A 89 -23.38 5.48 -1.73
N THR A 90 -23.01 4.76 -2.77
CA THR A 90 -22.25 3.51 -2.69
C THR A 90 -21.06 3.56 -3.63
N ALA A 91 -19.89 3.18 -3.14
CA ALA A 91 -18.67 3.06 -3.93
C ALA A 91 -18.30 1.59 -4.09
N ARG A 92 -18.10 1.16 -5.33
CA ARG A 92 -17.49 -0.14 -5.64
C ARG A 92 -15.98 0.00 -5.76
N SER A 93 -15.25 -1.07 -5.48
CA SER A 93 -13.79 -1.07 -5.64
C SER A 93 -13.41 -0.83 -7.10
N THR A 94 -12.47 0.08 -7.31
CA THR A 94 -11.82 0.28 -8.62
C THR A 94 -10.75 -0.76 -8.88
N THR A 95 -10.18 -1.36 -7.82
CA THR A 95 -9.18 -2.42 -7.95
C THR A 95 -9.33 -3.39 -6.79
N CYS A 96 -9.20 -4.69 -7.06
CA CYS A 96 -9.21 -5.74 -6.07
C CYS A 96 -7.95 -6.62 -6.22
N TYR A 97 -7.18 -6.73 -5.16
CA TYR A 97 -6.05 -7.64 -5.07
C TYR A 97 -6.44 -8.84 -4.24
N SER A 98 -6.53 -10.01 -4.86
CA SER A 98 -6.85 -11.25 -4.17
C SER A 98 -5.56 -12.04 -3.90
N LEU A 99 -5.42 -12.53 -2.68
CA LEU A 99 -4.35 -13.46 -2.31
C LEU A 99 -4.69 -14.87 -2.81
N ALA A 100 -3.67 -15.64 -3.17
CA ALA A 100 -3.85 -17.02 -3.58
C ALA A 100 -4.08 -17.93 -2.35
N TYR A 101 -5.15 -18.74 -2.44
CA TYR A 101 -5.70 -19.82 -1.59
C TYR A 101 -5.11 -20.20 -0.21
N GLU A 102 -3.81 -20.05 0.07
CA GLU A 102 -3.21 -20.41 1.37
C GLU A 102 -2.53 -19.24 2.11
N ASP A 103 -2.39 -18.07 1.49
CA ASP A 103 -1.74 -16.93 2.13
C ASP A 103 -2.75 -16.08 2.91
N VAL A 104 -2.51 -15.87 4.22
CA VAL A 104 -3.32 -14.97 5.06
C VAL A 104 -2.61 -13.62 5.18
N LEU A 105 -3.33 -12.52 4.97
CA LEU A 105 -2.79 -11.19 5.17
C LEU A 105 -2.63 -10.92 6.67
N VAL A 106 -1.40 -10.65 7.11
CA VAL A 106 -1.17 -10.20 8.49
C VAL A 106 -1.34 -8.70 8.58
N ARG A 107 -0.67 -7.95 7.69
CA ARG A 107 -0.71 -6.49 7.65
C ARG A 107 -0.43 -5.97 6.24
N ALA A 108 -0.97 -4.82 5.89
CA ALA A 108 -0.56 -4.09 4.70
C ALA A 108 -0.36 -2.61 5.01
N ALA A 109 0.54 -1.96 4.27
CA ALA A 109 0.76 -0.54 4.31
C ALA A 109 0.79 0.03 2.89
N VAL A 110 0.10 1.15 2.72
CA VAL A 110 0.16 1.94 1.50
C VAL A 110 1.35 2.90 1.61
N LEU A 111 2.26 2.89 0.62
CA LEU A 111 3.44 3.75 0.61
C LEU A 111 3.45 4.78 -0.52
N ILE A 112 4.07 5.91 -0.19
CA ILE A 112 4.20 7.10 -1.02
C ILE A 112 5.17 6.91 -2.19
N GLU A 113 4.68 7.38 -3.35
CA GLU A 113 5.31 7.81 -4.61
C GLU A 113 6.66 7.21 -5.04
N SER A 114 6.68 6.65 -6.25
CA SER A 114 7.77 6.96 -7.16
C SER A 114 7.30 8.01 -8.16
N SER A 115 7.75 9.25 -7.98
CA SER A 115 7.83 10.18 -9.09
C SER A 115 8.87 9.64 -10.08
N THR A 116 8.43 8.90 -11.09
CA THR A 116 9.29 8.62 -12.25
C THR A 116 9.38 9.87 -13.10
N SER A 117 10.12 10.88 -12.64
CA SER A 117 10.76 11.80 -13.56
C SER A 117 12.00 11.10 -14.11
N LYS A 118 11.89 10.48 -15.30
CA LYS A 118 13.06 10.17 -16.11
C LYS A 118 12.99 10.90 -17.45
N SER A 119 13.27 12.19 -17.38
CA SER A 119 14.03 12.87 -18.42
C SER A 119 15.48 12.37 -18.36
N THR A 120 15.90 11.50 -19.28
CA THR A 120 17.32 11.39 -19.66
C THR A 120 17.45 10.93 -21.11
N GLY A 121 17.52 11.91 -22.00
CA GLY A 121 18.45 12.00 -23.14
C GLY A 121 18.62 10.80 -24.07
N SER A 122 18.01 10.91 -25.26
CA SER A 122 18.69 10.52 -26.49
C SER A 122 18.51 11.62 -27.53
N ASN A 123 19.63 12.23 -27.94
CA ASN A 123 19.70 13.07 -29.14
C ASN A 123 19.02 12.35 -30.32
N LYS A 124 17.82 12.79 -30.70
CA LYS A 124 17.27 12.53 -32.04
C LYS A 124 16.90 13.88 -32.65
N LYS A 125 17.57 14.15 -33.78
CA LYS A 125 17.29 15.26 -34.68
C LYS A 125 15.79 15.32 -34.99
N ALA A 126 15.28 16.53 -35.05
CA ALA A 126 13.95 16.88 -35.52
C ALA A 126 13.62 16.15 -36.84
N SER A 127 12.50 15.43 -36.82
CA SER A 127 11.63 15.23 -37.97
C SER A 127 10.24 15.66 -37.52
N GLU A 128 9.67 16.60 -38.25
CA GLU A 128 8.29 17.06 -38.13
C GLU A 128 7.34 15.88 -38.36
N ASP A 129 6.19 15.89 -37.70
CA ASP A 129 5.08 14.91 -37.75
C ASP A 129 5.15 13.72 -36.78
N GLU A 130 4.99 13.92 -35.45
CA GLU A 130 4.34 12.93 -34.55
C GLU A 130 3.63 13.64 -33.39
N ASP A 131 2.50 13.05 -32.98
CA ASP A 131 1.43 13.60 -32.15
C ASP A 131 1.85 14.21 -30.81
N MET A 132 1.19 15.34 -30.48
CA MET A 132 1.07 15.89 -29.13
C MET A 132 0.35 14.88 -28.22
N ASN A 133 1.08 13.92 -27.65
CA ASN A 133 0.57 13.16 -26.51
C ASN A 133 1.28 13.65 -25.24
N SER A 134 0.48 14.27 -24.38
CA SER A 134 0.88 14.98 -23.18
C SER A 134 1.61 14.08 -22.18
N ASP A 135 2.90 14.33 -21.97
CA ASP A 135 3.66 13.93 -20.78
C ASP A 135 3.05 14.62 -19.54
N THR A 136 1.87 14.16 -19.11
CA THR A 136 1.34 14.48 -17.79
C THR A 136 1.90 13.46 -16.80
N PRO A 137 2.47 13.89 -15.66
CA PRO A 137 3.07 12.97 -14.72
C PRO A 137 1.97 12.08 -14.11
N SER A 138 1.94 10.81 -14.50
CA SER A 138 1.15 9.81 -13.78
C SER A 138 1.78 9.60 -12.41
N THR A 139 0.97 9.77 -11.37
CA THR A 139 1.42 9.53 -10.00
C THR A 139 1.28 8.04 -9.75
N SER A 140 2.35 7.39 -9.28
CA SER A 140 2.32 5.96 -8.99
C SER A 140 2.46 5.72 -7.49
N VAL A 141 1.46 5.09 -6.89
CA VAL A 141 1.42 4.76 -5.46
C VAL A 141 1.86 3.32 -5.29
N ARG A 142 2.64 3.03 -4.25
CA ARG A 142 3.19 1.69 -4.02
C ARG A 142 2.46 1.04 -2.86
N LEU A 143 1.64 0.02 -3.13
CA LEU A 143 1.01 -0.79 -2.10
C LEU A 143 1.97 -1.90 -1.65
N VAL A 144 2.17 -2.04 -0.34
CA VAL A 144 3.06 -3.04 0.25
C VAL A 144 2.29 -3.94 1.20
N ILE A 145 2.38 -5.24 0.98
CA ILE A 145 1.53 -6.25 1.61
C ILE A 145 2.43 -7.24 2.33
N LEU A 146 2.23 -7.43 3.64
CA LEU A 146 2.94 -8.42 4.45
C LEU A 146 2.01 -9.60 4.74
N LEU A 147 2.41 -10.77 4.24
CA LEU A 147 1.72 -12.03 4.43
C LEU A 147 2.15 -12.69 5.75
N ASP A 148 1.31 -13.60 6.26
CA ASP A 148 1.53 -14.39 7.47
C ASP A 148 2.80 -15.25 7.45
N ASN A 149 3.13 -15.78 6.28
CA ASN A 149 4.38 -16.49 6.00
C ASN A 149 5.63 -15.58 6.07
N GLY A 150 5.45 -14.27 6.29
CA GLY A 150 6.50 -13.26 6.40
C GLY A 150 6.99 -12.72 5.06
N ARG A 151 6.35 -13.07 3.94
CA ARG A 151 6.65 -12.53 2.61
C ARG A 151 6.05 -11.15 2.45
N LEU A 152 6.76 -10.32 1.69
CA LEU A 152 6.32 -8.99 1.33
C LEU A 152 6.02 -8.95 -0.16
N HIS A 153 4.80 -8.59 -0.51
CA HIS A 153 4.42 -8.27 -1.88
C HIS A 153 4.36 -6.75 -2.06
N THR A 154 4.58 -6.30 -3.28
CA THR A 154 4.49 -4.89 -3.62
C THR A 154 3.93 -4.72 -5.00
N THR A 155 2.88 -3.91 -5.10
CA THR A 155 2.24 -3.57 -6.37
C THR A 155 2.20 -2.06 -6.54
N MET A 156 2.17 -1.62 -7.80
CA MET A 156 2.11 -0.19 -8.16
C MET A 156 0.70 0.11 -8.64
N LEU A 157 0.06 1.08 -7.98
CA LEU A 157 -1.21 1.68 -8.37
C LEU A 157 -0.90 2.88 -9.27
N GLY A 158 -1.43 2.86 -10.49
CA GLY A 158 -1.40 4.01 -11.39
C GLY A 158 -2.53 4.98 -11.06
N VAL A 159 -2.19 6.25 -10.87
CA VAL A 159 -3.14 7.36 -10.81
C VAL A 159 -2.87 8.23 -12.02
N ASP A 160 -3.90 8.41 -12.85
CA ASP A 160 -3.82 9.21 -14.07
C ASP A 160 -3.71 10.71 -13.75
N SER A 161 -3.59 11.53 -14.79
CA SER A 161 -3.46 12.97 -14.65
C SER A 161 -4.73 13.68 -14.17
N ASN A 162 -5.88 13.02 -14.21
CA ASN A 162 -7.14 13.50 -13.64
C ASN A 162 -7.30 13.08 -12.17
N GLY A 163 -6.30 12.39 -11.61
CA GLY A 163 -6.35 11.83 -10.28
C GLY A 163 -7.15 10.54 -10.21
N ASP A 164 -7.58 9.96 -11.34
CA ASP A 164 -8.34 8.71 -11.37
C ASP A 164 -7.41 7.51 -11.22
N LEU A 165 -7.82 6.54 -10.41
CA LEU A 165 -7.19 5.21 -10.42
C LEU A 165 -7.38 4.57 -11.80
N GLU A 166 -6.26 4.13 -12.38
CA GLU A 166 -6.28 3.23 -13.52
C GLU A 166 -6.97 1.93 -13.09
N ASP A 167 -8.06 1.57 -13.79
CA ASP A 167 -8.76 0.31 -13.51
C ASP A 167 -7.87 -0.86 -13.91
N GLN A 168 -7.47 -1.66 -12.93
CA GLN A 168 -6.69 -2.86 -13.15
C GLN A 168 -7.47 -4.15 -12.89
N GLY A 169 -8.78 -4.06 -12.58
CA GLY A 169 -9.63 -5.21 -12.30
C GLY A 169 -9.18 -6.05 -11.10
N GLU A 170 -9.34 -7.36 -11.23
CA GLU A 170 -8.86 -8.35 -10.25
C GLU A 170 -7.43 -8.78 -10.57
N ILE A 171 -6.53 -8.60 -9.59
CA ILE A 171 -5.13 -8.98 -9.70
C ILE A 171 -4.82 -10.07 -8.68
N TYR A 172 -4.25 -11.17 -9.16
CA TYR A 172 -3.72 -12.23 -8.32
C TYR A 172 -2.27 -11.92 -7.94
N ILE A 173 -1.99 -11.94 -6.64
CA ILE A 173 -0.65 -11.70 -6.12
C ILE A 173 0.17 -13.00 -6.20
N GLU A 174 1.11 -13.08 -7.15
CA GLU A 174 2.14 -14.12 -7.16
C GLU A 174 3.32 -13.71 -6.27
N CYS A 175 3.58 -14.51 -5.23
CA CYS A 175 4.65 -14.29 -4.28
C CYS A 175 6.03 -14.56 -4.89
N GLY A 176 6.80 -13.50 -5.20
CA GLY A 176 8.16 -13.61 -5.73
C GLY A 176 9.22 -14.09 -4.71
N GLU A 177 10.36 -14.53 -5.22
CA GLU A 177 11.51 -14.98 -4.42
C GLU A 177 12.15 -13.82 -3.63
N GLY A 178 12.26 -13.98 -2.30
CA GLY A 178 12.96 -13.06 -1.40
C GLY A 178 14.14 -13.73 -0.71
N LEU A 179 15.18 -12.97 -0.37
CA LEU A 179 16.30 -13.47 0.41
C LEU A 179 16.10 -13.17 1.88
N ARG A 180 16.13 -14.19 2.73
CA ARG A 180 16.02 -14.09 4.19
C ARG A 180 17.38 -14.34 4.84
N PHE A 181 17.77 -13.45 5.75
CA PHE A 181 18.99 -13.60 6.54
C PHE A 181 18.65 -13.48 8.03
N PRO A 182 19.06 -14.43 8.89
CA PRO A 182 19.04 -14.19 10.32
C PRO A 182 20.01 -13.05 10.66
N THR A 183 19.62 -12.18 11.58
CA THR A 183 20.47 -11.07 12.08
C THR A 183 21.52 -11.56 13.07
N ALA A 184 21.37 -12.79 13.58
CA ALA A 184 22.34 -13.44 14.45
C ALA A 184 23.71 -13.50 13.75
N GLY A 185 24.74 -12.99 14.42
CA GLY A 185 26.10 -12.92 13.87
C GLY A 185 26.36 -11.77 12.88
N VAL A 186 25.35 -10.99 12.48
CA VAL A 186 25.55 -9.78 11.66
C VAL A 186 26.20 -8.68 12.51
N ARG A 187 27.31 -8.11 12.05
CA ARG A 187 28.07 -7.08 12.78
C ARG A 187 28.54 -5.96 11.86
N ARG A 188 28.72 -4.77 12.43
CA ARG A 188 29.36 -3.64 11.76
C ARG A 188 30.75 -4.07 11.27
N TYR A 189 30.95 -3.97 9.96
CA TYR A 189 32.26 -4.24 9.35
C TYR A 189 33.26 -3.18 9.82
N ALA A 190 34.24 -3.59 10.63
CA ALA A 190 35.27 -2.74 11.19
C ALA A 190 36.67 -3.00 10.58
N GLY A 191 36.74 -3.67 9.43
CA GLY A 191 37.99 -3.93 8.71
C GLY A 191 38.88 -5.06 9.26
N ALA A 192 38.40 -5.84 10.23
CA ALA A 192 39.12 -7.00 10.77
C ALA A 192 38.62 -8.33 10.16
N SER A 193 39.48 -9.36 10.18
CA SER A 193 39.19 -10.72 9.68
C SER A 193 37.92 -11.30 10.34
N PRO A 194 37.15 -12.14 9.62
CA PRO A 194 35.95 -12.77 10.18
C PRO A 194 36.30 -13.58 11.43
N ASN A 195 35.51 -13.41 12.50
CA ASN A 195 35.70 -14.13 13.77
C ASN A 195 35.23 -15.60 13.66
N ALA A 196 35.60 -16.40 14.67
CA ALA A 196 35.31 -17.82 14.76
C ALA A 196 33.81 -18.16 14.59
N SER A 197 33.56 -19.25 13.86
CA SER A 197 32.23 -19.82 13.63
C SER A 197 31.50 -20.10 14.94
N GLY A 198 30.21 -19.75 15.02
CA GLY A 198 29.35 -19.97 16.21
C GLY A 198 29.06 -18.73 17.06
N THR A 199 29.56 -17.56 16.66
CA THR A 199 29.31 -16.31 17.37
C THR A 199 27.87 -15.80 17.13
N THR A 200 27.06 -15.65 18.18
CA THR A 200 25.64 -15.24 18.09
C THR A 200 25.39 -13.74 18.25
N ALA A 201 26.36 -12.97 18.77
CA ALA A 201 26.15 -11.55 19.05
C ALA A 201 26.02 -10.73 17.76
N THR A 202 24.96 -9.92 17.70
CA THR A 202 24.57 -9.07 16.57
C THR A 202 24.79 -7.59 16.91
N SER A 203 25.13 -6.77 15.91
CA SER A 203 25.20 -5.31 16.07
C SER A 203 23.92 -4.59 15.67
N LEU A 204 22.86 -5.32 15.32
CA LEU A 204 21.58 -4.73 14.92
C LEU A 204 20.61 -4.55 16.11
N GLY A 205 20.97 -5.01 17.32
CA GLY A 205 20.10 -4.93 18.49
C GLY A 205 19.08 -6.07 18.53
N GLU A 206 17.80 -5.77 18.72
CA GLU A 206 16.72 -6.76 18.92
C GLU A 206 16.20 -7.44 17.63
N GLY A 207 16.91 -7.29 16.52
CA GLY A 207 16.56 -7.88 15.25
C GLY A 207 16.60 -9.39 15.31
N ALA A 208 15.56 -10.02 14.78
CA ALA A 208 15.47 -11.45 14.54
C ALA A 208 15.96 -11.83 13.14
N SER A 209 15.57 -11.05 12.13
CA SER A 209 15.87 -11.35 10.73
C SER A 209 15.74 -10.13 9.82
N LEU A 210 16.54 -10.13 8.76
CA LEU A 210 16.44 -9.23 7.62
C LEU A 210 15.84 -9.98 6.42
N PHE A 211 14.94 -9.32 5.69
CA PHE A 211 14.40 -9.85 4.44
C PHE A 211 14.62 -8.83 3.34
N TYR A 212 15.32 -9.20 2.27
CA TYR A 212 15.44 -8.35 1.10
C TYR A 212 14.46 -8.80 0.01
N CYS A 213 13.54 -7.90 -0.31
CA CYS A 213 12.51 -8.10 -1.32
C CYS A 213 12.97 -7.40 -2.59
N LYS A 214 13.57 -8.18 -3.50
CA LYS A 214 14.22 -7.65 -4.72
C LYS A 214 13.24 -6.91 -5.63
N GLN A 215 12.01 -7.42 -5.76
CA GLN A 215 10.96 -6.81 -6.60
C GLN A 215 10.56 -5.42 -6.11
N SER A 216 10.51 -5.22 -4.80
CA SER A 216 10.05 -3.96 -4.19
C SER A 216 11.20 -3.00 -3.85
N GLY A 217 12.45 -3.48 -3.89
CA GLY A 217 13.60 -2.73 -3.41
C GLY A 217 13.49 -2.41 -1.92
N LEU A 218 12.85 -3.27 -1.13
CA LEU A 218 12.68 -3.08 0.31
C LEU A 218 13.56 -4.06 1.09
N LEU A 219 14.15 -3.56 2.17
CA LEU A 219 14.82 -4.33 3.19
C LEU A 219 13.97 -4.28 4.46
N LEU A 220 13.41 -5.42 4.84
CA LEU A 220 12.61 -5.57 6.06
C LEU A 220 13.48 -5.99 7.21
N TYR A 221 13.24 -5.41 8.36
CA TYR A 221 13.92 -5.71 9.61
C TYR A 221 12.89 -6.10 10.66
N LYS A 222 12.86 -7.39 10.99
CA LYS A 222 11.96 -7.94 12.01
C LYS A 222 12.62 -7.84 13.37
N CYS A 223 12.01 -7.09 14.28
CA CYS A 223 12.39 -7.06 15.69
C CYS A 223 11.65 -8.16 16.46
N ASN A 224 12.22 -8.63 17.58
CA ASN A 224 11.55 -9.58 18.47
C ASN A 224 10.37 -8.96 19.24
N SER A 225 10.43 -7.65 19.47
CA SER A 225 9.57 -6.90 20.40
C SER A 225 8.67 -5.85 19.73
N SER A 226 8.84 -5.59 18.44
CA SER A 226 8.35 -4.39 17.75
C SER A 226 7.78 -4.71 16.35
N PRO A 227 6.98 -3.81 15.73
CA PRO A 227 6.51 -3.96 14.34
C PRO A 227 7.65 -4.17 13.34
N LEU A 228 7.33 -4.69 12.17
CA LEU A 228 8.31 -4.98 11.14
C LEU A 228 8.76 -3.65 10.51
N LEU A 229 10.03 -3.27 10.67
CA LEU A 229 10.54 -2.03 10.08
C LEU A 229 10.92 -2.28 8.63
N ALA A 230 10.28 -1.60 7.69
CA ALA A 230 10.62 -1.66 6.28
C ALA A 230 11.50 -0.47 5.90
N MET A 231 12.57 -0.74 5.14
CA MET A 231 13.54 0.26 4.68
C MET A 231 13.59 0.25 3.15
N LYS A 232 13.45 1.43 2.53
CA LYS A 232 13.56 1.60 1.08
C LYS A 232 15.02 1.60 0.66
N MET A 233 15.39 0.74 -0.29
CA MET A 233 16.75 0.68 -0.85
C MET A 233 16.83 1.54 -2.11
N GLY A 234 17.71 2.54 -2.09
CA GLY A 234 18.18 3.27 -3.27
C GLY A 234 19.53 2.74 -3.76
N VAL A 235 20.08 3.40 -4.78
CA VAL A 235 21.34 3.01 -5.44
C VAL A 235 22.54 3.00 -4.49
N SER A 236 22.54 3.88 -3.47
CA SER A 236 23.63 4.08 -2.52
C SER A 236 23.35 3.57 -1.10
N GLY A 237 22.17 2.99 -0.84
CA GLY A 237 21.78 2.53 0.50
C GLY A 237 20.33 2.82 0.85
N ILE A 238 20.02 2.89 2.13
CA ILE A 238 18.65 3.12 2.62
C ILE A 238 18.25 4.59 2.38
N THR A 239 17.10 4.80 1.72
CA THR A 239 16.57 6.14 1.37
C THR A 239 15.35 6.54 2.19
N GLY A 240 14.76 5.62 2.95
CA GLY A 240 13.62 5.90 3.83
C GLY A 240 13.21 4.66 4.61
N SER A 241 12.33 4.83 5.59
CA SER A 241 11.80 3.73 6.41
C SER A 241 10.38 3.98 6.91
N PHE A 242 9.64 2.92 7.17
CA PHE A 242 8.29 2.94 7.75
C PHE A 242 8.01 1.65 8.51
N GLU A 243 7.06 1.69 9.44
CA GLU A 243 6.66 0.52 10.23
C GLU A 243 5.48 -0.22 9.57
N LEU A 244 5.55 -1.55 9.59
CA LEU A 244 4.50 -2.50 9.21
C LEU A 244 3.97 -3.19 10.49
#